data_AF-A0AAD2F3T0-F1
#
_entry.id   AF-A0AAD2F3T0-F1
#
_cell.length_a   1.000
_cell.length_b   1.000
_cell.length_c   1.000
_cell.angle_alpha   90.00
_cell.angle_beta   90.00
_cell.angle_gamma   90.00
#
_symmetry.space_group_name_H-M   'P 1'
#
loop_
_entity.id
_entity.type
_entity.pdbx_description
1 polymer ?
#
loop_
_entity_poly.entity_id
_entity_poly.type
_entity_poly.pdbx_seq_one_letter_code
_entity_poly.pdbx_strand_id
1 'polypeptide(L)'
;MLTDAMPAAREMALSPAGILYVGSRAGKVYAMSLLTPNAPIHVVASGLQLPVGVAWRDGNLYVSAVSRVLRLDGIDSRLGNPPDPVIVNDKLPTETHHGWKFIAFGPDGKLYVPVGAPCHICRPDENRYANLMRMNADGSRLELVARGIRNTVGFDWHPSTHELWFTDNGRDLMGDDVPDDELNRITKPNPHFGYPFCHAGDIPDPEFGAGHPCSDYTPPAARLGAHVAALGMRFYTGSSFPPEYRNNVFIA
;
A
#
# COMPACT_ATOMS: atom_id res chain seq x y z
N MET A 1 4.31 -25.82 0.32
CA MET A 1 3.35 -24.76 0.69
C MET A 1 3.71 -24.28 2.09
N LEU A 2 3.84 -22.96 2.30
CA LEU A 2 4.15 -22.42 3.64
C LEU A 2 2.94 -22.54 4.58
N THR A 3 1.79 -22.02 4.15
CA THR A 3 0.48 -22.20 4.81
C THR A 3 -0.65 -21.72 3.88
N ASP A 4 -1.85 -22.25 4.04
CA ASP A 4 -3.12 -21.80 3.43
C ASP A 4 -4.17 -21.42 4.49
N ALA A 5 -3.81 -21.47 5.77
CA ALA A 5 -4.72 -21.30 6.90
C ALA A 5 -4.96 -19.83 7.32
N MET A 6 -4.47 -18.87 6.53
CA MET A 6 -4.69 -17.43 6.73
C MET A 6 -5.63 -16.89 5.65
N PRO A 7 -6.95 -16.92 5.87
CA PRO A 7 -7.92 -16.56 4.85
C PRO A 7 -7.81 -15.09 4.48
N ALA A 8 -8.06 -14.79 3.20
CA ALA A 8 -8.12 -13.44 2.65
C ALA A 8 -6.89 -12.56 2.97
N ALA A 9 -5.71 -13.19 3.07
CA ALA A 9 -4.41 -12.53 3.21
C ALA A 9 -4.21 -11.44 2.15
N ARG A 10 -3.57 -10.33 2.53
CA ARG A 10 -3.42 -9.17 1.64
C ARG A 10 -2.03 -8.55 1.63
N GLU A 11 -1.49 -8.18 2.79
CA GLU A 11 -0.11 -7.69 2.93
C GLU A 11 0.64 -8.54 3.95
N MET A 12 1.95 -8.67 3.75
CA MET A 12 2.85 -9.36 4.66
C MET A 12 3.99 -8.44 5.11
N ALA A 13 4.38 -8.56 6.38
CA ALA A 13 5.59 -7.97 6.94
C ALA A 13 6.37 -9.04 7.73
N LEU A 14 7.69 -9.02 7.62
CA LEU A 14 8.57 -9.94 8.34
C LEU A 14 9.39 -9.16 9.36
N SER A 15 9.35 -9.58 10.64
CA SER A 15 10.24 -8.99 11.64
C SER A 15 11.63 -9.61 11.62
N PRO A 16 12.66 -8.92 12.16
CA PRO A 16 14.00 -9.49 12.34
C PRO A 16 14.03 -10.77 13.21
N ALA A 17 13.01 -10.99 14.06
CA ALA A 17 12.86 -12.22 14.84
C ALA A 17 12.30 -13.39 14.01
N GLY A 18 12.06 -13.20 12.71
CA GLY A 18 11.52 -14.22 11.82
C GLY A 18 10.02 -14.46 11.98
N ILE A 19 9.28 -13.48 12.52
CA ILE A 19 7.82 -13.55 12.61
C ILE A 19 7.19 -12.92 11.36
N LEU A 20 6.41 -13.72 10.64
CA LEU A 20 5.59 -13.27 9.53
C LEU A 20 4.26 -12.75 10.08
N TYR A 21 3.96 -11.48 9.80
CA TYR A 21 2.67 -10.85 10.05
C TYR A 21 1.89 -10.73 8.75
N VAL A 22 0.59 -11.01 8.80
CA VAL A 22 -0.28 -11.01 7.61
C VAL A 22 -1.57 -10.26 7.91
N GLY A 23 -1.76 -9.13 7.24
CA GLY A 23 -3.04 -8.42 7.24
C GLY A 23 -4.05 -9.11 6.34
N SER A 24 -5.33 -9.07 6.71
CA SER A 24 -6.39 -9.81 6.02
C SER A 24 -7.69 -9.03 5.92
N ARG A 25 -8.40 -9.26 4.80
CA ARG A 25 -9.75 -8.72 4.59
C ARG A 25 -10.81 -9.39 5.48
N ALA A 26 -10.47 -10.50 6.13
CA ALA A 26 -11.34 -11.20 7.06
C ALA A 26 -11.49 -10.50 8.43
N GLY A 27 -11.04 -9.25 8.56
CA GLY A 27 -11.15 -8.48 9.80
C GLY A 27 -10.14 -8.88 10.87
N LYS A 28 -9.05 -9.56 10.47
CA LYS A 28 -8.03 -10.11 11.37
C LYS A 28 -6.61 -9.82 10.86
N VAL A 29 -5.66 -9.80 11.79
CA VAL A 29 -4.22 -9.86 11.50
C VAL A 29 -3.67 -11.15 12.09
N TYR A 30 -2.91 -11.87 11.28
CA TYR A 30 -2.32 -13.15 11.64
C TYR A 30 -0.81 -13.00 11.89
N ALA A 31 -0.25 -13.89 12.69
CA ALA A 31 1.19 -14.02 12.85
C ALA A 31 1.63 -15.49 12.94
N MET A 32 2.81 -15.80 12.40
CA MET A 32 3.46 -17.10 12.59
C MET A 32 4.99 -16.96 12.58
N SER A 33 5.69 -17.81 13.33
CA SER A 33 7.15 -17.93 13.22
C SER A 33 7.53 -18.68 11.96
N LEU A 34 8.44 -18.13 11.15
CA LEU A 34 9.06 -18.83 10.02
C LEU A 34 10.28 -19.65 10.44
N LEU A 35 10.80 -19.43 11.65
CA LEU A 35 11.96 -20.14 12.19
C LEU A 35 11.58 -21.47 12.85
N THR A 36 10.28 -21.66 13.13
CA THR A 36 9.76 -22.86 13.79
C THR A 36 8.98 -23.69 12.78
N PRO A 37 9.41 -24.94 12.49
CA PRO A 37 8.62 -25.84 11.65
C PRO A 37 7.22 -26.03 12.24
N ASN A 38 6.18 -25.94 11.40
CA ASN A 38 4.78 -26.08 11.81
C ASN A 38 4.37 -25.13 12.95
N ALA A 39 4.91 -23.91 12.97
CA ALA A 39 4.54 -22.90 13.96
C ALA A 39 3.01 -22.70 13.99
N PRO A 40 2.40 -22.56 15.19
CA PRO A 40 1.00 -22.21 15.29
C PRO A 40 0.75 -20.83 14.68
N ILE A 41 -0.44 -20.67 14.09
CA ILE A 41 -0.92 -19.37 13.62
C ILE A 41 -1.62 -18.68 14.77
N HIS A 42 -1.19 -17.45 15.03
CA HIS A 42 -1.79 -16.56 16.02
C HIS A 42 -2.68 -15.54 15.35
N VAL A 43 -3.82 -15.21 15.97
CA VAL A 43 -4.58 -14.00 15.63
C VAL A 43 -4.10 -12.91 16.57
N VAL A 44 -3.41 -11.92 16.04
CA VAL A 44 -2.79 -10.84 16.85
C VAL A 44 -3.62 -9.56 16.90
N ALA A 45 -4.58 -9.41 15.99
CA ALA A 45 -5.63 -8.40 16.05
C ALA A 45 -6.91 -8.92 15.38
N SER A 46 -8.07 -8.45 15.84
CA SER A 46 -9.38 -8.84 15.28
C SER A 46 -10.44 -7.75 15.48
N GLY A 47 -11.59 -7.88 14.82
CA GLY A 47 -12.69 -6.90 14.93
C GLY A 47 -12.37 -5.58 14.24
N LEU A 48 -11.40 -5.58 13.32
CA LEU A 48 -10.99 -4.40 12.57
C LEU A 48 -11.67 -4.38 11.21
N GLN A 49 -11.94 -3.19 10.67
CA GLN A 49 -12.47 -3.04 9.33
C GLN A 49 -11.33 -3.19 8.32
N LEU A 50 -11.32 -4.33 7.63
CA LEU A 50 -10.40 -4.63 6.51
C LEU A 50 -8.92 -4.31 6.86
N PRO A 51 -8.36 -4.96 7.90
CA PRO A 51 -7.01 -4.68 8.38
C PRO A 51 -5.94 -5.28 7.47
N VAL A 52 -5.81 -4.73 6.27
CA VAL A 52 -4.97 -5.33 5.23
C VAL A 52 -3.51 -5.00 5.39
N GLY A 53 -3.18 -3.78 5.80
CA GLY A 53 -1.81 -3.29 5.76
C GLY A 53 -1.09 -3.56 7.05
N VAL A 54 0.13 -4.08 6.93
CA VAL A 54 0.98 -4.42 8.08
C VAL A 54 2.40 -3.97 7.83
N ALA A 55 2.98 -3.27 8.80
CA ALA A 55 4.38 -2.86 8.77
C ALA A 55 5.03 -3.07 10.14
N TRP A 56 6.20 -3.69 10.17
CA TRP A 56 6.95 -3.89 11.40
C TRP A 56 8.03 -2.82 11.55
N ARG A 57 8.17 -2.25 12.76
CA ARG A 57 9.26 -1.32 13.08
C ARG A 57 9.53 -1.27 14.58
N ASP A 58 10.82 -1.33 14.94
CA ASP A 58 11.33 -1.10 16.29
C ASP A 58 10.59 -1.91 17.38
N GLY A 59 10.30 -3.19 17.08
CA GLY A 59 9.59 -4.11 17.98
C GLY A 59 8.06 -4.05 17.88
N ASN A 60 7.50 -3.12 17.10
CA ASN A 60 6.08 -2.84 17.05
C ASN A 60 5.50 -3.21 15.67
N LEU A 61 4.25 -3.68 15.66
CA LEU A 61 3.50 -3.93 14.45
C LEU A 61 2.47 -2.82 14.24
N TYR A 62 2.56 -2.16 13.10
CA TYR A 62 1.58 -1.20 12.62
C TYR A 62 0.55 -1.91 11.76
N VAL A 63 -0.72 -1.58 11.96
CA VAL A 63 -1.85 -2.19 11.28
C VAL A 63 -2.75 -1.08 10.74
N SER A 64 -2.95 -1.02 9.43
CA SER A 64 -3.96 -0.16 8.83
C SER A 64 -5.33 -0.84 8.91
N ALA A 65 -6.40 -0.08 9.12
CA ALA A 65 -7.78 -0.55 9.13
C ALA A 65 -8.71 0.57 8.68
N VAL A 66 -8.91 0.70 7.36
CA VAL A 66 -9.69 1.74 6.64
C VAL A 66 -9.54 3.15 7.25
N SER A 67 -10.32 3.51 8.28
CA SER A 67 -10.30 4.84 8.91
C SER A 67 -9.17 5.09 9.90
N ARG A 68 -8.34 4.09 10.21
CA ARG A 68 -7.32 4.22 11.25
C ARG A 68 -6.05 3.42 11.00
N VAL A 69 -4.99 3.78 11.72
CA VAL A 69 -3.76 3.02 11.90
C VAL A 69 -3.59 2.75 13.40
N LEU A 70 -3.32 1.50 13.72
CA LEU A 70 -3.09 0.99 15.06
C LEU A 70 -1.66 0.49 15.19
N ARG A 71 -1.16 0.40 16.41
CA ARG A 71 0.15 -0.16 16.73
C ARG A 71 0.04 -1.17 17.87
N LEU A 72 0.60 -2.36 17.67
CA LEU A 72 0.79 -3.37 18.71
C LEU A 72 2.25 -3.32 19.14
N ASP A 73 2.49 -2.85 20.35
CA ASP A 73 3.85 -2.65 20.83
C ASP A 73 4.53 -3.99 21.11
N GLY A 74 5.86 -4.11 21.02
CA GLY A 74 6.62 -5.31 21.43
C GLY A 74 5.98 -6.65 21.03
N ILE A 75 5.51 -6.76 19.79
CA ILE A 75 4.59 -7.83 19.39
C ILE A 75 5.30 -9.18 19.19
N ASP A 76 6.58 -9.18 18.86
CA ASP A 76 7.37 -10.39 18.54
C ASP A 76 7.38 -11.41 19.68
N SER A 77 7.34 -10.94 20.93
CA SER A 77 7.33 -11.79 22.13
C SER A 77 5.93 -12.00 22.72
N ARG A 78 4.88 -11.55 22.04
CA ARG A 78 3.50 -11.48 22.59
C ARG A 78 2.43 -12.08 21.67
N LEU A 79 2.79 -12.97 20.74
CA LEU A 79 1.83 -13.54 19.78
C LEU A 79 0.66 -14.29 20.44
N GLY A 80 0.91 -14.99 21.54
CA GLY A 80 -0.12 -15.73 22.29
C GLY A 80 -1.01 -14.87 23.18
N ASN A 81 -0.55 -13.67 23.54
CA ASN A 81 -1.32 -12.69 24.32
C ASN A 81 -0.95 -11.27 23.83
N PRO A 82 -1.49 -10.86 22.67
CA PRO A 82 -1.16 -9.58 22.05
C PRO A 82 -1.52 -8.41 22.99
N PRO A 83 -0.76 -7.30 22.96
CA PRO A 83 -1.09 -6.12 23.75
C PRO A 83 -2.35 -5.44 23.24
N ASP A 84 -2.91 -4.56 24.07
CA ASP A 84 -3.93 -3.61 23.61
C ASP A 84 -3.36 -2.69 22.51
N PRO A 85 -4.12 -2.41 21.45
CA PRO A 85 -3.67 -1.56 20.36
C PRO A 85 -3.59 -0.09 20.79
N VAL A 86 -2.48 0.56 20.43
CA VAL A 86 -2.33 2.01 20.50
C VAL A 86 -2.87 2.62 19.21
N ILE A 87 -3.73 3.64 19.32
CA ILE A 87 -4.20 4.40 18.15
C ILE A 87 -3.08 5.33 17.70
N VAL A 88 -2.61 5.12 16.47
CA VAL A 88 -1.61 6.00 15.82
C VAL A 88 -2.32 7.12 15.08
N ASN A 89 -3.39 6.80 14.36
CA ASN A 89 -4.21 7.76 13.65
C ASN A 89 -5.62 7.22 13.51
N ASP A 90 -6.66 8.01 13.78
CA ASP A 90 -8.08 7.64 13.66
C ASP A 90 -8.88 8.65 12.82
N LYS A 91 -8.19 9.46 12.01
CA LYS A 91 -8.76 10.57 11.23
C LYS A 91 -8.76 10.28 9.73
N LEU A 92 -8.44 9.05 9.31
CA LEU A 92 -8.48 8.67 7.90
C LEU A 92 -9.93 8.47 7.45
N PRO A 93 -10.21 8.59 6.14
CA PRO A 93 -11.53 8.31 5.59
C PRO A 93 -12.12 6.94 5.93
N THR A 94 -13.45 6.88 5.99
CA THR A 94 -14.22 5.69 6.39
C THR A 94 -14.70 4.83 5.22
N GLU A 95 -14.65 5.36 4.00
CA GLU A 95 -15.11 4.70 2.79
C GLU A 95 -14.22 3.48 2.47
N THR A 96 -14.87 2.39 2.06
CA THR A 96 -14.20 1.11 1.83
C THR A 96 -13.78 0.88 0.38
N HIS A 97 -14.39 1.58 -0.58
CA HIS A 97 -14.01 1.54 -1.99
C HIS A 97 -12.60 2.12 -2.13
N HIS A 98 -11.64 1.29 -2.58
CA HIS A 98 -10.20 1.62 -2.59
C HIS A 98 -9.66 2.10 -1.23
N GLY A 99 -10.37 1.75 -0.15
CA GLY A 99 -10.12 2.29 1.18
C GLY A 99 -9.07 1.51 1.96
N TRP A 100 -8.77 0.27 1.56
CA TRP A 100 -7.83 -0.60 2.27
C TRP A 100 -6.40 -0.15 1.95
N LYS A 101 -5.57 -0.03 2.98
CA LYS A 101 -4.32 0.73 2.88
C LYS A 101 -3.14 -0.20 3.03
N PHE A 102 -2.38 -0.40 1.95
CA PHE A 102 -1.04 -0.94 2.06
C PHE A 102 -0.17 0.05 2.86
N ILE A 103 0.67 -0.39 3.79
CA ILE A 103 1.51 0.52 4.59
C ILE A 103 2.94 0.03 4.69
N ALA A 104 3.91 0.94 4.61
CA ALA A 104 5.30 0.61 4.86
C ALA A 104 6.08 1.82 5.38
N PHE A 105 7.18 1.55 6.08
CA PHE A 105 8.10 2.58 6.51
C PHE A 105 9.10 2.91 5.41
N GLY A 106 9.24 4.19 5.12
CA GLY A 106 10.26 4.68 4.20
C GLY A 106 11.65 4.78 4.82
N PRO A 107 12.68 5.02 3.99
CA PRO A 107 14.07 5.21 4.44
C PRO A 107 14.24 6.47 5.30
N ASP A 108 13.30 7.42 5.24
CA ASP A 108 13.23 8.61 6.09
C ASP A 108 12.65 8.34 7.49
N GLY A 109 12.27 7.10 7.78
CA GLY A 109 11.72 6.69 9.05
C GLY A 109 10.22 6.95 9.22
N LYS A 110 9.53 7.48 8.20
CA LYS A 110 8.10 7.78 8.25
C LYS A 110 7.26 6.60 7.76
N LEU A 111 6.05 6.49 8.31
CA LEU A 111 5.05 5.52 7.86
C LEU A 111 4.26 6.12 6.69
N TYR A 112 4.30 5.45 5.53
CA TYR A 112 3.56 5.85 4.34
C TYR A 112 2.21 5.14 4.29
N VAL A 113 1.17 5.90 3.94
CA VAL A 113 -0.22 5.45 3.97
C VAL A 113 -0.97 6.04 2.77
N PRO A 114 -1.44 5.21 1.84
CA PRO A 114 -2.23 5.66 0.71
C PRO A 114 -3.70 5.78 1.09
N VAL A 115 -4.40 6.71 0.44
CA VAL A 115 -5.85 6.78 0.47
C VAL A 115 -6.35 6.82 -0.97
N GLY A 116 -6.93 5.70 -1.41
CA GLY A 116 -7.56 5.62 -2.72
C GLY A 116 -8.82 6.48 -2.84
N ALA A 117 -9.28 6.63 -4.07
CA ALA A 117 -10.52 7.33 -4.39
C ALA A 117 -11.73 6.52 -3.86
N PRO A 118 -12.74 7.15 -3.24
CA PRO A 118 -13.88 6.46 -2.63
C PRO A 118 -14.92 5.98 -3.67
N CYS A 119 -14.51 5.87 -4.93
CA CYS A 119 -15.34 5.72 -6.10
C CYS A 119 -14.53 5.11 -7.25
N HIS A 120 -15.24 4.77 -8.32
CA HIS A 120 -14.64 4.37 -9.57
C HIS A 120 -13.99 5.58 -10.29
N ILE A 121 -14.80 6.59 -10.62
CA ILE A 121 -14.39 7.89 -11.16
C ILE A 121 -15.18 8.99 -10.45
N CYS A 122 -14.50 9.96 -9.82
CA CYS A 122 -15.13 11.10 -9.17
C CYS A 122 -14.08 12.17 -8.79
N ARG A 123 -14.54 13.29 -8.22
CA ARG A 123 -13.71 14.39 -7.73
C ARG A 123 -13.81 14.53 -6.22
N PRO A 124 -13.18 13.63 -5.43
CA PRO A 124 -13.17 13.76 -3.98
C PRO A 124 -12.24 14.92 -3.56
N ASP A 125 -12.30 15.30 -2.28
CA ASP A 125 -11.31 16.22 -1.70
C ASP A 125 -9.90 15.61 -1.82
N GLU A 126 -9.05 16.22 -2.65
CA GLU A 126 -7.68 15.76 -2.95
C GLU A 126 -6.76 15.72 -1.73
N ASN A 127 -7.09 16.45 -0.66
CA ASN A 127 -6.34 16.40 0.59
C ASN A 127 -6.74 15.22 1.46
N ARG A 128 -7.85 14.54 1.13
CA ARG A 128 -8.38 13.41 1.88
C ARG A 128 -8.36 12.09 1.12
N TYR A 129 -8.45 12.11 -0.21
CA TYR A 129 -8.52 10.93 -1.06
C TYR A 129 -7.63 11.08 -2.29
N ALA A 130 -7.50 9.98 -3.02
CA ALA A 130 -6.71 9.86 -4.24
C ALA A 130 -5.26 10.34 -4.05
N ASN A 131 -4.66 9.99 -2.92
CA ASN A 131 -3.37 10.51 -2.50
C ASN A 131 -2.51 9.50 -1.75
N LEU A 132 -1.23 9.83 -1.64
CA LEU A 132 -0.27 9.16 -0.78
C LEU A 132 0.15 10.13 0.32
N MET A 133 0.02 9.70 1.58
CA MET A 133 0.44 10.47 2.75
C MET A 133 1.58 9.77 3.47
N ARG A 134 2.28 10.50 4.34
CA ARG A 134 3.23 9.94 5.31
C ARG A 134 3.06 10.60 6.67
N MET A 135 3.43 9.89 7.73
CA MET A 135 3.43 10.41 9.11
C MET A 135 4.60 9.86 9.91
N ASN A 136 4.90 10.48 11.03
CA ASN A 136 5.81 9.89 12.01
C ASN A 136 5.23 8.60 12.59
N ALA A 137 6.09 7.78 13.19
CA ALA A 137 5.72 6.50 13.79
C ALA A 137 4.72 6.60 14.96
N ASP A 138 4.51 7.80 15.51
CA ASP A 138 3.51 8.11 16.54
C ASP A 138 2.22 8.74 15.96
N GLY A 139 2.14 8.87 14.63
CA GLY A 139 1.01 9.46 13.92
C GLY A 139 1.07 10.98 13.76
N SER A 140 2.05 11.65 14.37
CA SER A 140 2.25 13.09 14.21
C SER A 140 2.77 13.46 12.81
N ARG A 141 2.61 14.72 12.43
CA ARG A 141 3.08 15.28 11.14
C ARG A 141 2.61 14.47 9.93
N LEU A 142 1.29 14.28 9.83
CA LEU A 142 0.67 13.76 8.62
C LEU A 142 0.88 14.77 7.49
N GLU A 143 1.58 14.33 6.44
CA GLU A 143 2.01 15.14 5.31
C GLU A 143 1.58 14.47 4.01
N LEU A 144 1.13 15.28 3.06
CA LEU A 144 0.87 14.84 1.70
C LEU A 144 2.18 14.58 0.97
N VAL A 145 2.25 13.49 0.22
CA VAL A 145 3.43 13.08 -0.59
C VAL A 145 3.14 13.22 -2.08
N ALA A 146 1.96 12.76 -2.52
CA ALA A 146 1.52 12.80 -3.91
C ALA A 146 -0.01 12.80 -4.01
N ARG A 147 -0.54 13.26 -5.15
CA ARG A 147 -1.97 13.38 -5.48
C ARG A 147 -2.31 12.70 -6.80
N GLY A 148 -3.59 12.56 -7.06
CA GLY A 148 -4.11 12.03 -8.33
C GLY A 148 -3.78 10.54 -8.51
N ILE A 149 -3.76 9.79 -7.42
CA ILE A 149 -3.52 8.33 -7.40
C ILE A 149 -4.85 7.65 -7.16
N ARG A 150 -5.33 6.79 -8.06
CA ARG A 150 -6.68 6.22 -7.95
C ARG A 150 -6.78 5.18 -6.82
N ASN A 151 -5.98 4.13 -6.92
CA ASN A 151 -5.96 2.98 -6.02
C ASN A 151 -4.59 2.30 -6.04
N THR A 152 -3.65 2.83 -5.26
CA THR A 152 -2.38 2.15 -5.01
C THR A 152 -2.52 1.06 -3.95
N VAL A 153 -2.07 -0.14 -4.31
CA VAL A 153 -2.16 -1.36 -3.49
C VAL A 153 -0.80 -1.99 -3.19
N GLY A 154 0.29 -1.38 -3.67
CA GLY A 154 1.65 -1.72 -3.32
C GLY A 154 2.62 -0.58 -3.61
N PHE A 155 3.59 -0.38 -2.73
CA PHE A 155 4.74 0.47 -2.98
C PHE A 155 5.99 -0.04 -2.28
N ASP A 156 7.14 0.39 -2.79
CA ASP A 156 8.46 0.11 -2.22
C ASP A 156 9.45 1.19 -2.63
N TRP A 157 10.61 1.22 -1.98
CA TRP A 157 11.69 2.15 -2.29
C TRP A 157 12.80 1.45 -3.05
N HIS A 158 13.25 2.05 -4.15
CA HIS A 158 14.38 1.51 -4.90
C HIS A 158 15.62 1.45 -3.99
N PRO A 159 16.32 0.30 -3.89
CA PRO A 159 17.32 0.08 -2.86
C PRO A 159 18.55 0.98 -2.96
N SER A 160 18.86 1.50 -4.15
CA SER A 160 20.03 2.38 -4.37
C SER A 160 19.70 3.86 -4.46
N THR A 161 18.49 4.22 -4.93
CA THR A 161 18.12 5.64 -5.16
C THR A 161 17.18 6.16 -4.08
N HIS A 162 16.59 5.25 -3.30
CA HIS A 162 15.60 5.54 -2.27
C HIS A 162 14.36 6.26 -2.80
N GLU A 163 14.11 6.17 -4.11
CA GLU A 163 12.91 6.71 -4.73
C GLU A 163 11.73 5.78 -4.47
N LEU A 164 10.57 6.37 -4.19
CA LEU A 164 9.34 5.62 -3.97
C LEU A 164 8.72 5.25 -5.31
N TRP A 165 8.47 3.96 -5.50
CA TRP A 165 7.72 3.39 -6.62
C TRP A 165 6.45 2.74 -6.13
N PHE A 166 5.37 2.86 -6.90
CA PHE A 166 4.07 2.33 -6.51
C PHE A 166 3.27 1.87 -7.73
N THR A 167 2.41 0.88 -7.52
CA THR A 167 1.40 0.45 -8.49
C THR A 167 0.14 1.29 -8.35
N ASP A 168 -0.58 1.57 -9.43
CA ASP A 168 -1.89 2.22 -9.38
C ASP A 168 -2.87 1.52 -10.33
N ASN A 169 -4.04 1.13 -9.82
CA ASN A 169 -5.06 0.49 -10.67
C ASN A 169 -5.85 1.55 -11.44
N GLY A 170 -5.83 1.46 -12.77
CA GLY A 170 -6.52 2.34 -13.69
C GLY A 170 -8.04 2.31 -13.52
N ARG A 171 -8.75 3.29 -14.07
CA ARG A 171 -10.22 3.28 -14.00
C ARG A 171 -10.80 2.14 -14.82
N ASP A 172 -11.79 1.45 -14.27
CA ASP A 172 -12.61 0.50 -15.02
C ASP A 172 -13.51 1.19 -16.09
N LEU A 173 -14.26 0.39 -16.85
CA LEU A 173 -15.39 0.83 -17.68
C LEU A 173 -15.01 1.84 -18.80
N MET A 174 -13.82 1.73 -19.38
CA MET A 174 -13.43 2.41 -20.63
C MET A 174 -13.22 1.44 -21.81
N GLY A 175 -13.52 0.16 -21.62
CA GLY A 175 -13.26 -0.93 -22.57
C GLY A 175 -12.28 -1.93 -21.98
N ASP A 176 -12.04 -3.03 -22.71
CA ASP A 176 -11.22 -4.14 -22.23
C ASP A 176 -9.71 -3.85 -22.32
N ASP A 177 -9.32 -2.93 -23.21
CA ASP A 177 -7.92 -2.65 -23.52
C ASP A 177 -7.43 -1.29 -22.98
N VAL A 178 -8.28 -0.54 -22.29
CA VAL A 178 -7.93 0.79 -21.73
C VAL A 178 -8.68 1.13 -20.44
N PRO A 179 -8.11 2.00 -19.59
CA PRO A 179 -6.70 2.40 -19.57
C PRO A 179 -5.83 1.32 -18.94
N ASP A 180 -4.52 1.42 -19.16
CA ASP A 180 -3.54 0.59 -18.46
C ASP A 180 -3.53 0.86 -16.95
N ASP A 181 -3.24 -0.18 -16.16
CA ASP A 181 -2.69 -0.01 -14.82
C ASP A 181 -1.25 0.54 -14.91
N GLU A 182 -0.79 1.17 -13.85
CA GLU A 182 0.42 1.97 -13.88
C GLU A 182 1.46 1.51 -12.86
N LEU A 183 2.73 1.53 -13.27
CA LEU A 183 3.86 1.65 -12.35
C LEU A 183 4.31 3.11 -12.35
N ASN A 184 4.28 3.73 -11.19
CA ASN A 184 4.61 5.13 -10.98
C ASN A 184 5.85 5.30 -10.10
N ARG A 185 6.52 6.45 -10.22
CA ARG A 185 7.68 6.84 -9.39
C ARG A 185 7.59 8.30 -8.97
N ILE A 186 7.88 8.56 -7.70
CA ILE A 186 7.93 9.92 -7.15
C ILE A 186 9.36 10.46 -7.26
N THR A 187 9.57 11.42 -8.17
CA THR A 187 10.88 12.07 -8.42
C THR A 187 10.90 13.55 -8.05
N LYS A 188 9.73 14.13 -7.77
CA LYS A 188 9.55 15.56 -7.46
C LYS A 188 8.68 15.69 -6.20
N PRO A 189 8.74 16.82 -5.48
CA PRO A 189 7.84 17.08 -4.36
C PRO A 189 6.39 17.24 -4.84
N ASN A 190 5.44 16.62 -4.13
CA ASN A 190 3.99 16.77 -4.33
C ASN A 190 3.49 16.60 -5.78
N PRO A 191 3.91 15.55 -6.52
CA PRO A 191 3.45 15.33 -7.89
C PRO A 191 1.96 14.99 -7.92
N HIS A 192 1.32 15.26 -9.06
CA HIS A 192 -0.04 14.83 -9.37
C HIS A 192 0.00 13.80 -10.51
N PHE A 193 -0.55 12.60 -10.29
CA PHE A 193 -0.47 11.46 -11.22
C PHE A 193 -1.64 11.34 -12.20
N GLY A 194 -2.60 12.25 -12.13
CA GLY A 194 -3.55 12.48 -13.22
C GLY A 194 -4.99 12.13 -12.88
N TYR A 195 -5.26 11.18 -11.98
CA TYR A 195 -6.63 10.86 -11.59
C TYR A 195 -7.35 12.10 -11.02
N PRO A 196 -8.62 12.38 -11.40
CA PRO A 196 -9.47 11.62 -12.33
C PRO A 196 -9.40 12.11 -13.78
N PHE A 197 -8.48 12.99 -14.13
CA PHE A 197 -8.47 13.76 -15.38
C PHE A 197 -7.74 13.08 -16.54
N CYS A 198 -6.65 12.38 -16.25
CA CYS A 198 -5.82 11.70 -17.23
C CYS A 198 -5.40 10.33 -16.71
N HIS A 199 -5.43 9.33 -17.59
CA HIS A 199 -5.09 7.93 -17.32
C HIS A 199 -3.94 7.48 -18.21
N ALA A 200 -3.11 6.56 -17.72
CA ALA A 200 -1.97 5.99 -18.44
C ALA A 200 -0.95 7.03 -18.98
N GLY A 201 -1.01 8.27 -18.48
CA GLY A 201 -0.17 9.39 -18.86
C GLY A 201 -0.57 10.17 -20.13
N ASP A 202 -1.46 9.64 -20.97
CA ASP A 202 -1.84 10.29 -22.24
C ASP A 202 -3.31 10.09 -22.66
N ILE A 203 -4.14 9.44 -21.83
CA ILE A 203 -5.55 9.19 -22.13
C ILE A 203 -6.40 10.16 -21.31
N PRO A 204 -6.99 11.22 -21.92
CA PRO A 204 -7.91 12.09 -21.21
C PRO A 204 -9.14 11.32 -20.75
N ASP A 205 -9.59 11.60 -19.54
CA ASP A 205 -10.84 11.04 -19.03
C ASP A 205 -12.04 11.56 -19.84
N PRO A 206 -13.00 10.69 -20.24
CA PRO A 206 -14.17 11.12 -20.99
C PRO A 206 -15.12 12.08 -20.26
N GLU A 207 -15.16 12.02 -18.92
CA GLU A 207 -16.05 12.84 -18.10
C GLU A 207 -15.32 14.07 -17.54
N PHE A 208 -14.07 13.89 -17.09
CA PHE A 208 -13.32 14.92 -16.37
C PHE A 208 -12.13 15.50 -17.14
N GLY A 209 -11.70 14.90 -18.26
CA GLY A 209 -10.49 15.31 -18.98
C GLY A 209 -10.61 16.64 -19.74
N ALA A 210 -11.82 17.12 -19.99
CA ALA A 210 -12.03 18.39 -20.69
C ALA A 210 -11.40 19.57 -19.93
N GLY A 211 -10.47 20.28 -20.58
CA GLY A 211 -9.73 21.40 -19.97
C GLY A 211 -8.57 20.98 -19.07
N HIS A 212 -8.24 19.69 -19.00
CA HIS A 212 -7.19 19.11 -18.18
C HIS A 212 -6.23 18.28 -19.03
N PRO A 213 -5.33 18.93 -19.81
CA PRO A 213 -4.43 18.20 -20.70
C PRO A 213 -3.47 17.30 -19.90
N CYS A 214 -3.25 16.08 -20.39
CA CYS A 214 -2.39 15.09 -19.72
C CYS A 214 -0.96 15.58 -19.44
N SER A 215 -0.47 16.55 -20.22
CA SER A 215 0.84 17.19 -20.02
C SER A 215 0.99 17.92 -18.68
N ASP A 216 -0.12 18.20 -17.98
CA ASP A 216 -0.10 18.87 -16.68
C ASP A 216 0.21 17.89 -15.53
N TYR A 217 0.21 16.58 -15.80
CA TYR A 217 0.36 15.53 -14.81
C TYR A 217 1.66 14.75 -14.98
N THR A 218 2.04 14.00 -13.93
CA THR A 218 3.20 13.12 -13.96
C THR A 218 2.83 11.82 -14.68
N PRO A 219 3.50 11.48 -15.80
CA PRO A 219 3.21 10.24 -16.50
C PRO A 219 3.76 9.02 -15.73
N PRO A 220 3.19 7.83 -15.96
CA PRO A 220 3.70 6.60 -15.35
C PRO A 220 5.08 6.24 -15.90
N ALA A 221 5.86 5.57 -15.05
CA ALA A 221 7.16 5.03 -15.44
C ALA A 221 7.01 3.81 -16.37
N ALA A 222 5.94 3.05 -16.22
CA ALA A 222 5.54 2.00 -17.14
C ALA A 222 4.02 1.78 -17.13
N ARG A 223 3.47 1.39 -18.28
CA ARG A 223 2.12 0.85 -18.43
C ARG A 223 2.16 -0.66 -18.25
N LEU A 224 1.26 -1.20 -17.44
CA LEU A 224 1.28 -2.60 -17.02
C LEU A 224 0.25 -3.47 -17.78
N GLY A 225 -0.54 -2.88 -18.68
CA GLY A 225 -1.68 -3.52 -19.30
C GLY A 225 -2.99 -3.08 -18.65
N ALA A 226 -4.08 -3.07 -19.41
CA ALA A 226 -5.41 -2.75 -18.90
C ALA A 226 -5.93 -3.86 -17.98
N HIS A 227 -6.54 -3.46 -16.86
CA HIS A 227 -7.25 -4.33 -15.92
C HIS A 227 -6.44 -5.53 -15.38
N VAL A 228 -5.11 -5.42 -15.37
CA VAL A 228 -4.23 -6.45 -14.79
C VAL A 228 -4.33 -6.50 -13.27
N ALA A 229 -4.91 -5.46 -12.67
CA ALA A 229 -5.05 -5.27 -11.23
C ALA A 229 -3.70 -5.40 -10.53
N ALA A 230 -2.69 -4.64 -10.97
CA ALA A 230 -1.34 -4.68 -10.40
C ALA A 230 -1.38 -4.45 -8.88
N LEU A 231 -0.84 -5.40 -8.10
CA LEU A 231 -1.01 -5.43 -6.66
C LEU A 231 0.26 -5.00 -5.90
N GLY A 232 0.68 -5.82 -4.94
CA GLY A 232 1.88 -5.62 -4.17
C GLY A 232 3.12 -5.66 -5.07
N MET A 233 4.07 -4.79 -4.77
CA MET A 233 5.36 -4.76 -5.46
C MET A 233 6.51 -4.72 -4.46
N ARG A 234 7.65 -5.32 -4.81
CA ARG A 234 8.89 -5.27 -4.01
C ARG A 234 10.12 -5.22 -4.89
N PHE A 235 11.10 -4.42 -4.51
CA PHE A 235 12.44 -4.49 -5.08
C PHE A 235 13.19 -5.69 -4.50
N TYR A 236 13.80 -6.48 -5.37
CA TYR A 236 14.53 -7.66 -4.95
C TYR A 236 16.00 -7.35 -4.67
N THR A 237 16.40 -7.53 -3.42
CA THR A 237 17.80 -7.32 -2.97
C THR A 237 18.48 -8.62 -2.54
N GLY A 238 17.79 -9.76 -2.64
CA GLY A 238 18.29 -11.06 -2.24
C GLY A 238 19.30 -11.68 -3.23
N SER A 239 19.77 -12.88 -2.88
CA SER A 239 20.74 -13.64 -3.68
C SER A 239 20.24 -15.01 -4.15
N SER A 240 18.96 -15.34 -3.90
CA SER A 240 18.32 -16.59 -4.31
C SER A 240 18.01 -16.66 -5.81
N PHE A 241 17.75 -15.52 -6.46
CA PHE A 241 17.60 -15.41 -7.91
C PHE A 241 18.91 -14.96 -8.58
N PRO A 242 19.07 -15.20 -9.90
CA PRO A 242 20.22 -14.73 -10.67
C PRO A 242 20.49 -13.22 -10.52
N PRO A 243 21.74 -12.75 -10.74
CA PRO A 243 22.13 -11.35 -10.55
C PRO A 243 21.25 -10.33 -11.31
N GLU A 244 20.73 -10.70 -12.47
CA GLU A 244 19.85 -9.87 -13.29
C GLU A 244 18.50 -9.56 -12.63
N TYR A 245 18.08 -10.28 -11.58
CA TYR A 245 16.88 -9.94 -10.81
C TYR A 245 17.17 -8.95 -9.68
N ARG A 246 18.44 -8.72 -9.32
CA ARG A 246 18.80 -7.83 -8.22
C ARG A 246 18.52 -6.37 -8.59
N ASN A 247 17.95 -5.65 -7.63
CA ASN A 247 17.45 -4.27 -7.77
C ASN A 247 16.34 -4.10 -8.81
N ASN A 248 15.75 -5.19 -9.30
CA ASN A 248 14.53 -5.13 -10.11
C ASN A 248 13.28 -5.27 -9.24
N VAL A 249 12.18 -4.72 -9.73
CA VAL A 249 10.87 -4.80 -9.08
C VAL A 249 10.13 -6.06 -9.53
N PHE A 250 9.58 -6.80 -8.59
CA PHE A 250 8.53 -7.77 -8.84
C PHE A 250 7.19 -7.12 -8.55
N ILE A 251 6.24 -7.29 -9.47
CA ILE A 251 4.85 -6.85 -9.34
C ILE A 251 3.98 -8.10 -9.39
N ALA A 252 3.06 -8.22 -8.43
CA ALA A 252 2.11 -9.31 -8.33
C ALA A 252 0.78 -8.98 -9.04
#